data_AF-A0A2K4KJH0-F1
#
_entry.id   AF-A0A2K4KJH0-F1
#
_cell.length_a   1.000
_cell.length_b   1.000
_cell.length_c   1.000
_cell.angle_alpha   90.00
_cell.angle_beta   90.00
_cell.angle_gamma   90.00
#
_symmetry.space_group_name_H-M   'P 1'
#
loop_
_entity.id
_entity.type
_entity.pdbx_description
1 polymer ?
#
loop_
_entity_poly.entity_id
_entity_poly.type
_entity_poly.pdbx_seq_one_letter_code
_entity_poly.pdbx_strand_id
1 'polypeptide(L)'
;MSDISTLKEKINTKTFHLVLLGLLTGGLYLNIWMYKTFTALEDVTRIKTMNPAFFVGYLALIGIIGYVSVVPHLYALVLTGILLLLLTALTLLWCFRVRRVLKAYALAEHNFELRMNLVYTGLFTFYYINYCINALPSDKQKHEDKTRAKHEAIQA
;
A
#
# COMPACT_ATOMS: atom_id res chain seq x y z
N MET A 1 -8.14 22.88 -3.45
CA MET A 1 -7.07 22.46 -2.52
C MET A 1 -7.38 21.04 -2.10
N SER A 2 -6.61 20.05 -2.55
CA SER A 2 -6.75 18.68 -2.05
C SER A 2 -6.25 18.68 -0.60
N ASP A 3 -7.14 18.47 0.36
CA ASP A 3 -6.73 18.32 1.75
C ASP A 3 -5.97 16.98 1.86
N ILE A 4 -4.78 17.00 2.46
CA ILE A 4 -3.93 15.81 2.59
C ILE A 4 -4.64 14.69 3.36
N SER A 5 -5.64 15.05 4.16
CA SER A 5 -6.56 14.15 4.86
C SER A 5 -7.45 13.35 3.92
N THR A 6 -7.77 13.84 2.72
CA THR A 6 -8.71 13.21 1.78
C THR A 6 -8.31 11.77 1.45
N LEU A 7 -7.01 11.50 1.26
CA LEU A 7 -6.52 10.16 0.96
C LEU A 7 -6.66 9.21 2.16
N LYS A 8 -6.40 9.73 3.37
CA LYS A 8 -6.62 9.00 4.62
C LYS A 8 -8.11 8.76 4.88
N GLU A 9 -8.96 9.75 4.62
CA GLU A 9 -10.41 9.66 4.81
C GLU A 9 -11.08 8.72 3.80
N LYS A 10 -10.59 8.64 2.56
CA LYS A 10 -11.08 7.65 1.59
C LYS A 10 -10.70 6.21 1.93
N ILE A 11 -9.53 6.01 2.55
CA ILE A 11 -9.02 4.68 2.88
C ILE A 11 -9.46 4.24 4.30
N ASN A 12 -9.74 5.20 5.20
CA ASN A 12 -10.27 5.13 6.57
C ASN A 12 -10.22 3.76 7.26
N THR A 13 -9.05 3.12 7.23
CA THR A 13 -8.83 1.83 7.86
C THR A 13 -7.59 1.94 8.73
N LYS A 14 -7.79 1.96 10.05
CA LYS A 14 -6.67 1.93 11.00
C LYS A 14 -5.83 0.68 10.74
N THR A 15 -4.50 0.80 10.77
CA THR A 15 -3.58 -0.33 10.49
C THR A 15 -3.84 -1.53 11.39
N PHE A 16 -4.19 -1.31 12.66
CA PHE A 16 -4.58 -2.39 13.57
C PHE A 16 -5.86 -3.12 13.11
N HIS A 17 -6.86 -2.37 12.65
CA HIS A 17 -8.10 -2.95 12.15
C HIS A 17 -7.86 -3.73 10.86
N LEU A 18 -6.96 -3.25 9.99
CA LEU A 18 -6.54 -3.95 8.78
C LEU A 18 -5.87 -5.30 9.11
N VAL A 19 -4.98 -5.33 10.11
CA VAL A 19 -4.34 -6.57 10.59
C VAL A 19 -5.39 -7.53 11.14
N LEU A 20 -6.29 -7.04 11.99
CA LEU A 20 -7.35 -7.85 12.59
C LEU A 20 -8.29 -8.45 11.53
N LEU A 21 -8.78 -7.62 10.61
CA LEU A 21 -9.64 -8.06 9.50
C LEU A 21 -8.91 -9.00 8.55
N GLY A 22 -7.63 -8.73 8.27
CA GLY A 22 -6.78 -9.63 7.49
C GLY A 22 -6.69 -11.01 8.13
N LEU A 23 -6.44 -11.07 9.44
CA LEU A 23 -6.32 -12.34 10.16
C LEU A 23 -7.67 -13.09 10.27
N LEU A 24 -8.76 -12.38 10.58
CA LEU A 24 -10.10 -12.95 10.71
C LEU A 24 -10.64 -13.50 9.37
N THR A 25 -10.29 -12.86 8.25
CA THR A 25 -10.76 -13.26 6.92
C THR A 25 -9.79 -14.18 6.17
N GLY A 26 -8.71 -14.63 6.82
CA GLY A 26 -7.67 -15.43 6.16
C GLY A 26 -6.96 -14.69 5.01
N GLY A 27 -6.88 -13.37 5.09
CA GLY A 27 -6.23 -12.51 4.09
C GLY A 27 -7.14 -12.01 2.98
N LEU A 28 -8.39 -12.47 2.88
CA LEU A 28 -9.34 -12.02 1.85
C LEU A 28 -9.56 -10.50 1.90
N TYR A 29 -9.70 -9.93 3.10
CA TYR A 29 -9.89 -8.49 3.27
C TYR A 29 -8.73 -7.66 2.71
N LEU A 30 -7.50 -8.18 2.69
CA LEU A 30 -6.34 -7.47 2.13
C LEU A 30 -6.51 -7.20 0.63
N ASN A 31 -7.19 -8.09 -0.09
CA ASN A 31 -7.49 -7.91 -1.52
C ASN A 31 -8.50 -6.77 -1.74
N ILE A 32 -9.55 -6.71 -0.91
CA ILE A 32 -10.55 -5.63 -0.95
C ILE A 32 -9.89 -4.30 -0.60
N TRP A 33 -9.05 -4.29 0.43
CA TRP A 33 -8.29 -3.12 0.83
C TRP A 33 -7.32 -2.66 -0.26
N MET A 34 -6.63 -3.58 -0.93
CA MET A 34 -5.75 -3.28 -2.06
C MET A 34 -6.55 -2.59 -3.18
N TYR A 35 -7.74 -3.10 -3.51
CA TYR A 35 -8.64 -2.50 -4.50
C TYR A 35 -8.99 -1.06 -4.14
N LYS A 36 -9.54 -0.85 -2.94
CA LYS A 36 -9.89 0.48 -2.43
C LYS A 36 -8.71 1.45 -2.47
N THR A 37 -7.52 0.96 -2.11
CA THR A 37 -6.30 1.77 -2.03
C THR A 37 -5.84 2.25 -3.40
N PHE A 38 -5.77 1.36 -4.40
CA PHE A 38 -5.32 1.80 -5.73
C PHE A 38 -6.36 2.69 -6.41
N THR A 39 -7.66 2.44 -6.23
CA THR A 39 -8.73 3.30 -6.76
C THR A 39 -8.70 4.68 -6.12
N ALA A 40 -8.54 4.77 -4.79
CA ALA A 40 -8.40 6.05 -4.09
C ALA A 40 -7.13 6.81 -4.53
N LEU A 41 -6.02 6.10 -4.73
CA LEU A 41 -4.79 6.70 -5.25
C LEU A 41 -4.98 7.22 -6.67
N GLU A 42 -5.60 6.45 -7.57
CA GLU A 42 -5.83 6.89 -8.95
C GLU A 42 -6.76 8.12 -9.01
N ASP A 43 -7.78 8.16 -8.16
CA ASP A 43 -8.71 9.29 -8.10
C ASP A 43 -8.06 10.57 -7.55
N VAL A 44 -7.26 10.46 -6.47
CA VAL A 44 -6.61 11.60 -5.83
C VAL A 44 -5.39 12.08 -6.62
N THR A 45 -4.55 11.17 -7.09
CA THR A 45 -3.29 11.52 -7.75
C THR A 45 -3.41 11.69 -9.26
N ARG A 46 -4.52 11.23 -9.87
CA ARG A 46 -4.70 11.08 -11.33
C ARG A 46 -3.62 10.23 -12.02
N ILE A 47 -2.76 9.55 -11.26
CA ILE A 47 -1.73 8.66 -11.77
C ILE A 47 -2.28 7.23 -11.76
N LYS A 48 -2.27 6.59 -12.94
CA LYS A 48 -2.61 5.16 -13.08
C LYS A 48 -1.62 4.28 -12.33
N THR A 49 -2.00 3.92 -11.10
CA THR A 49 -1.23 3.02 -10.24
C THR A 49 -1.34 1.57 -10.69
N MET A 50 -2.52 1.14 -11.19
CA MET A 50 -2.77 -0.26 -11.52
C MET A 50 -3.76 -0.41 -12.68
N ASN A 51 -3.42 -1.25 -13.67
CA ASN A 51 -4.39 -1.65 -14.71
C ASN A 51 -5.40 -2.64 -14.08
N PRO A 52 -6.72 -2.45 -14.25
CA PRO A 52 -7.73 -3.42 -13.81
C PRO A 52 -7.41 -4.87 -14.20
N ALA A 53 -6.82 -5.10 -15.38
CA ALA A 53 -6.41 -6.43 -15.83
C ALA A 53 -5.36 -7.08 -14.92
N PHE A 54 -4.43 -6.30 -14.35
CA PHE A 54 -3.45 -6.80 -13.40
C PHE A 54 -4.13 -7.27 -12.10
N PHE A 55 -5.16 -6.56 -11.64
CA PHE A 55 -5.92 -6.95 -10.44
C PHE A 55 -6.67 -8.26 -10.66
N VAL A 56 -7.33 -8.39 -11.81
CA VAL A 56 -8.05 -9.61 -12.17
C VAL A 56 -7.09 -10.80 -12.28
N GLY A 57 -5.92 -10.61 -12.91
CA GLY A 57 -4.89 -11.64 -12.97
C GLY A 57 -4.35 -12.04 -11.60
N TYR A 58 -4.18 -11.07 -10.69
CA TYR A 58 -3.78 -11.30 -9.31
C TYR A 58 -4.80 -12.14 -8.53
N LEU A 59 -6.10 -11.81 -8.65
CA LEU A 59 -7.18 -12.58 -8.03
C LEU A 59 -7.32 -13.99 -8.63
N ALA A 60 -7.18 -14.11 -9.94
CA ALA A 60 -7.18 -15.41 -10.62
C ALA A 60 -6.03 -16.30 -10.11
N LEU A 61 -4.84 -15.74 -9.92
CA LEU A 61 -3.69 -16.47 -9.37
C LEU A 61 -3.97 -16.99 -7.95
N ILE A 62 -4.59 -16.18 -7.09
CA ILE A 62 -5.03 -16.61 -5.75
C ILE A 62 -6.01 -17.78 -5.84
N GLY A 63 -6.99 -17.70 -6.74
CA GLY A 63 -7.95 -18.78 -6.97
C GLY A 63 -7.30 -20.09 -7.43
N ILE A 64 -6.34 -20.00 -8.37
CA ILE A 64 -5.56 -21.15 -8.86
C ILE A 64 -4.75 -21.76 -7.72
N ILE A 65 -4.06 -20.94 -6.92
CA ILE A 65 -3.31 -21.42 -5.74
C ILE A 65 -4.24 -22.18 -4.80
N GLY A 66 -5.42 -21.62 -4.49
CA GLY A 66 -6.41 -22.28 -3.64
C GLY A 66 -6.83 -23.65 -4.18
N TYR A 67 -7.15 -23.73 -5.46
CA TYR A 67 -7.55 -24.98 -6.11
C TYR A 67 -6.42 -26.02 -6.17
N VAL A 68 -5.20 -25.61 -6.54
CA VAL A 68 -4.06 -26.54 -6.64
C VAL A 68 -3.63 -27.03 -5.25
N SER A 69 -3.78 -26.20 -4.21
CA SER A 69 -3.35 -26.53 -2.85
C SER A 69 -4.14 -27.67 -2.20
N VAL A 70 -5.38 -27.93 -2.65
CA VAL A 70 -6.22 -29.01 -2.11
C VAL A 70 -5.99 -30.36 -2.79
N VAL A 71 -5.21 -30.39 -3.88
CA VAL A 71 -4.90 -31.63 -4.60
C VAL A 71 -3.80 -32.38 -3.84
N PRO A 72 -4.04 -33.61 -3.33
CA PRO A 72 -3.09 -34.35 -2.51
C PRO A 72 -2.02 -35.03 -3.39
N HIS A 73 -1.21 -34.24 -4.08
CA HIS A 73 -0.16 -34.71 -4.99
C HIS A 73 1.13 -33.89 -4.83
N LEU A 74 2.29 -34.56 -4.89
CA LEU A 74 3.60 -33.92 -4.65
C LEU A 74 3.92 -32.82 -5.69
N TYR A 75 3.65 -33.06 -6.98
CA TYR A 75 3.71 -32.00 -8.00
C TYR A 75 2.80 -30.81 -7.73
N ALA A 76 1.60 -31.01 -7.16
CA ALA A 76 0.69 -29.92 -6.82
C ALA A 76 1.25 -29.07 -5.67
N LEU A 77 1.92 -29.69 -4.69
CA LEU A 77 2.62 -28.98 -3.61
C LEU A 77 3.76 -28.11 -4.15
N VAL A 78 4.60 -28.65 -5.04
CA VAL A 78 5.71 -27.91 -5.66
C VAL A 78 5.17 -26.74 -6.49
N LEU A 79 4.13 -26.98 -7.30
CA LEU A 79 3.49 -25.93 -8.10
C LEU A 79 2.87 -24.84 -7.21
N THR A 80 2.20 -25.22 -6.12
CA THR A 80 1.64 -24.27 -5.14
C THR A 80 2.73 -23.38 -4.56
N GLY A 81 3.88 -23.95 -4.20
CA GLY A 81 5.04 -23.17 -3.71
C GLY A 81 5.53 -22.15 -4.74
N ILE A 82 5.69 -22.55 -6.01
CA ILE A 82 6.10 -21.65 -7.10
C ILE A 82 5.09 -20.52 -7.32
N LEU A 83 3.80 -20.85 -7.35
CA LEU A 83 2.73 -19.86 -7.53
C LEU A 83 2.65 -18.89 -6.35
N LEU A 84 2.87 -19.34 -5.11
CA LEU A 84 2.96 -18.47 -3.93
C LEU A 84 4.16 -17.51 -4.00
N LEU A 85 5.32 -17.97 -4.49
CA LEU A 85 6.47 -17.10 -4.72
C LEU A 85 6.16 -16.03 -5.78
N LEU A 86 5.50 -16.42 -6.87
CA LEU A 86 5.05 -15.49 -7.90
C LEU A 86 4.06 -14.45 -7.34
N LEU A 87 3.06 -14.90 -6.57
CA LEU A 87 2.08 -14.03 -5.92
C LEU A 87 2.76 -13.02 -4.98
N THR A 88 3.75 -13.49 -4.21
CA THR A 88 4.54 -12.65 -3.32
C THR A 88 5.32 -11.59 -4.10
N ALA A 89 5.98 -11.98 -5.20
CA ALA A 89 6.71 -11.06 -6.07
C ALA A 89 5.80 -9.99 -6.70
N LEU A 90 4.61 -10.38 -7.17
CA LEU A 90 3.61 -9.44 -7.69
C LEU A 90 3.12 -8.46 -6.61
N THR A 91 2.92 -8.96 -5.39
CA THR A 91 2.52 -8.13 -4.25
C THR A 91 3.58 -7.10 -3.88
N LEU A 92 4.86 -7.52 -3.88
CA LEU A 92 5.99 -6.63 -3.64
C LEU A 92 6.12 -5.58 -4.75
N LEU A 93 6.02 -5.98 -6.02
CA LEU A 93 6.05 -5.06 -7.17
C LEU A 93 4.98 -3.97 -7.03
N TRP A 94 3.76 -4.37 -6.66
CA TRP A 94 2.67 -3.43 -6.42
C TRP A 94 2.98 -2.47 -5.26
N CYS A 95 3.47 -2.98 -4.13
CA CYS A 95 3.83 -2.12 -2.98
C CYS A 95 4.92 -1.11 -3.34
N PHE A 96 5.93 -1.52 -4.11
CA PHE A 96 6.96 -0.59 -4.58
C PHE A 96 6.40 0.48 -5.53
N ARG A 97 5.43 0.12 -6.38
CA ARG A 97 4.76 1.08 -7.25
C ARG A 97 3.93 2.08 -6.45
N VAL A 98 3.15 1.63 -5.47
CA VAL A 98 2.38 2.51 -4.57
C VAL A 98 3.30 3.44 -3.80
N ARG A 99 4.42 2.94 -3.27
CA ARG A 99 5.43 3.77 -2.60
C ARG A 99 5.95 4.90 -3.50
N ARG A 100 6.22 4.62 -4.78
CA ARG A 100 6.66 5.66 -5.74
C ARG A 100 5.58 6.71 -5.96
N VAL A 101 4.32 6.29 -6.09
CA VAL A 101 3.19 7.21 -6.28
C VAL A 101 2.95 8.06 -5.03
N LEU A 102 3.00 7.48 -3.83
CA LEU A 102 2.87 8.24 -2.58
C LEU A 102 3.96 9.31 -2.42
N LYS A 103 5.21 8.97 -2.76
CA LYS A 103 6.31 9.94 -2.77
C LYS A 103 6.10 11.06 -3.79
N ALA A 104 5.67 10.72 -5.00
CA ALA A 104 5.40 11.70 -6.05
C ALA A 104 4.24 12.62 -5.65
N TYR A 105 3.17 12.08 -5.05
CA TYR A 105 2.04 12.85 -4.55
C TYR A 105 2.43 13.82 -3.43
N ALA A 106 3.18 13.35 -2.42
CA ALA A 106 3.65 14.19 -1.33
C ALA A 106 4.53 15.35 -1.81
N LEU A 107 5.39 15.08 -2.80
CA LEU A 107 6.27 16.10 -3.36
C LEU A 107 5.50 17.10 -4.25
N ALA A 108 4.64 16.61 -5.15
CA ALA A 108 3.96 17.45 -6.13
C ALA A 108 2.85 18.33 -5.51
N GLU A 109 2.04 17.77 -4.60
CA GLU A 109 0.88 18.49 -4.04
C GLU A 109 1.23 19.24 -2.75
N HIS A 110 2.21 18.75 -1.98
CA HIS A 110 2.51 19.26 -0.64
C HIS A 110 3.96 19.70 -0.43
N ASN A 111 4.80 19.68 -1.47
CA ASN A 111 6.19 20.12 -1.44
C ASN A 111 7.03 19.54 -0.28
N PHE A 112 6.76 18.29 0.12
CA PHE A 112 7.57 17.60 1.13
C PHE A 112 7.99 16.19 0.69
N GLU A 113 9.18 15.78 1.12
CA GLU A 113 9.71 14.46 0.82
C GLU A 113 9.23 13.41 1.82
N LEU A 114 8.33 12.53 1.38
CA LEU A 114 7.89 11.40 2.20
C LEU A 114 8.99 10.33 2.33
N ARG A 115 9.49 10.13 3.55
CA ARG A 115 10.53 9.14 3.88
C ARG A 115 9.93 7.76 4.18
N MET A 116 9.65 6.98 3.13
CA MET A 116 9.30 5.57 3.27
C MET A 116 10.55 4.67 3.22
N ASN A 117 10.69 3.71 4.13
CA ASN A 117 11.79 2.73 4.16
C ASN A 117 11.52 1.55 3.20
N LEU A 118 12.54 1.14 2.44
CA LEU A 118 12.47 0.02 1.51
C LEU A 118 12.32 -1.32 2.23
N VAL A 119 13.05 -1.51 3.35
CA VAL A 119 13.04 -2.76 4.12
C VAL A 119 11.65 -3.02 4.70
N TYR A 120 11.03 -2.02 5.32
CA TYR A 120 9.68 -2.16 5.87
C TYR A 120 8.61 -2.35 4.79
N THR A 121 8.79 -1.78 3.60
CA THR A 121 7.90 -2.05 2.46
C THR A 121 7.96 -3.51 2.04
N GLY A 122 9.15 -4.12 2.07
CA GLY A 122 9.32 -5.55 1.76
C GLY A 122 8.72 -6.45 2.83
N LEU A 123 9.05 -6.23 4.10
CA LEU A 123 8.66 -7.12 5.21
C LEU A 123 7.18 -7.04 5.57
N PHE A 124 6.60 -5.83 5.57
CA PHE A 124 5.24 -5.59 6.05
C PHE A 124 4.25 -5.23 4.94
N THR A 125 4.73 -5.03 3.71
CA THR A 125 3.93 -5.00 2.47
C THR A 125 2.67 -4.12 2.62
N PHE A 126 1.46 -4.70 2.55
CA PHE A 126 0.18 -3.99 2.68
C PHE A 126 0.06 -3.17 3.98
N TYR A 127 0.53 -3.70 5.11
CA TYR A 127 0.41 -3.04 6.40
C TYR A 127 1.28 -1.80 6.49
N TYR A 128 2.49 -1.85 5.92
CA TYR A 128 3.38 -0.69 5.91
C TYR A 128 2.84 0.42 5.00
N ILE A 129 2.30 0.06 3.83
CA ILE A 129 1.64 1.03 2.96
C ILE A 129 0.46 1.70 3.68
N ASN A 130 -0.41 0.93 4.32
CA ASN A 130 -1.53 1.47 5.09
C ASN A 130 -1.08 2.39 6.23
N TYR A 131 -0.02 1.98 6.94
CA TYR A 131 0.58 2.80 7.98
C TYR A 131 1.09 4.14 7.43
N CYS A 132 1.83 4.13 6.33
CA CYS A 132 2.35 5.35 5.71
C CYS A 132 1.23 6.28 5.22
N ILE A 133 0.14 5.74 4.66
CA ILE A 133 -1.04 6.52 4.27
C ILE A 133 -1.70 7.17 5.49
N ASN A 134 -1.83 6.44 6.59
CA ASN A 134 -2.42 6.95 7.83
C ASN A 134 -1.55 8.00 8.54
N ALA A 135 -0.22 7.87 8.41
CA ALA A 135 0.77 8.78 8.98
C ALA A 135 0.98 10.06 8.14
N LEU A 136 0.56 10.06 6.86
CA LEU A 136 0.77 11.13 5.89
C LEU A 136 0.42 12.54 6.42
N PRO A 137 -0.73 12.78 7.08
CA PRO A 137 -1.08 14.11 7.59
C PRO A 137 -0.16 14.57 8.74
N SER A 138 0.25 13.63 9.61
CA SER A 138 1.14 13.92 10.73
C SER A 138 2.56 14.22 10.25
N ASP A 139 3.03 13.52 9.22
CA ASP A 139 4.34 13.78 8.61
C ASP A 139 4.40 15.17 7.96
N LYS A 140 3.29 15.62 7.36
CA LYS A 140 3.16 16.97 6.82
C LYS A 140 3.22 18.04 7.91
N GLN A 141 2.45 17.90 8.99
CA GLN A 141 2.48 18.83 10.13
C GLN A 141 3.89 18.96 10.71
N LYS A 142 4.57 17.83 10.90
CA LYS A 142 5.96 17.82 11.39
C LYS A 142 6.94 18.53 10.45
N HIS A 143 6.72 18.45 9.14
CA HIS A 143 7.50 19.17 8.15
C HIS A 143 7.25 20.69 8.21
N GLU A 144 5.98 21.10 8.35
CA GLU A 144 5.57 22.51 8.49
C GLU A 144 6.15 23.12 9.77
N ASP A 145 6.04 22.43 10.92
CA ASP A 145 6.59 22.89 12.20
C ASP A 145 8.12 23.03 12.15
N LYS A 146 8.82 22.07 11.53
CA LYS A 146 10.28 22.15 11.37
C LYS A 146 10.69 23.31 10.46
N THR A 147 9.90 23.59 9.42
CA THR A 147 10.14 24.70 8.51
C THR A 147 9.93 26.03 9.22
N ARG A 148 8.87 26.15 10.04
CA ARG A 148 8.58 27.33 10.87
C ARG A 148 9.69 27.61 11.88
N ALA A 149 10.09 26.59 12.67
CA ALA A 149 11.17 26.73 13.64
C ALA A 149 12.51 27.16 13.01
N LYS A 150 12.80 26.69 11.78
CA LYS A 150 13.99 27.12 11.04
C LYS A 150 13.91 28.59 10.63
N HIS A 151 12.74 29.10 10.23
CA HIS A 151 12.57 30.51 9.89
C HIS A 151 12.70 31.40 11.13
N GLU A 152 12.11 30.99 12.26
CA GLU A 152 12.23 31.70 13.55
C GLU A 152 13.69 31.78 14.02
N ALA A 153 14.46 30.70 13.88
CA ALA A 153 15.88 30.68 14.26
C ALA A 153 16.80 31.51 13.34
N ILE A 154 16.35 31.89 12.14
CA ILE A 154 17.10 32.78 11.23
C ILE A 154 16.77 34.26 11.50
N GLN A 155 15.61 34.53 12.11
CA GLN A 155 15.14 35.89 12.42
C GLN A 155 15.50 36.37 13.83
N ALA A 156 16.00 35.48 14.69
CA ALA A 156 16.52 35.78 16.03
C ALA A 156 18.05 35.99 16.01
#